data_AF-A0A535E523-F1
#
_entry.id   AF-A0A535E523-F1
#
_cell.length_a   1.000
_cell.length_b   1.000
_cell.length_c   1.000
_cell.angle_alpha   90.00
_cell.angle_beta   90.00
_cell.angle_gamma   90.00
#
_symmetry.space_group_name_H-M   'P 1'
#
loop_
_entity.id
_entity.type
_entity.pdbx_description
1 polymer ?
#
loop_
_entity_poly.entity_id
_entity_poly.type
_entity_poly.pdbx_seq_one_letter_code
_entity_poly.pdbx_strand_id
1 'polypeptide(L)'
;MKARDADLASGLPELRQTLPLAFAVTVGLLLAAIDRGTAGWLGGGVAAGIAACVVYVWSARRTLLRSAHEAHAKELQKQVEDADSRVELVVKQFEWAVGDVAKLRRQLDQSEATVRLLTERSREREHRSEQLVRQISRLRERLAEIAMAASLTGTGKKSSPRPHLDAIYFTWGLHLDGPRARLELQTATNGESPARVRVMDRDGQIVAVSGVAVVLLDGNLEFQLEPPLDLIADLDDGQELDYAIEALVDDEWKPVRLSDTGRR
;
A
#
# COMPACT_ATOMS: atom_id res chain seq x y z
N MET A 1 12.05 -57.93 23.80
CA MET A 1 13.42 -57.84 23.23
C MET A 1 14.11 -56.49 23.42
N LYS A 2 13.61 -55.56 24.27
CA LYS A 2 14.18 -54.20 24.42
C LYS A 2 14.87 -53.94 25.77
N ALA A 3 14.82 -54.90 26.70
CA ALA A 3 15.38 -54.79 28.04
C ALA A 3 16.78 -55.44 28.20
N ARG A 4 17.22 -56.24 27.21
CA ARG A 4 18.50 -56.98 27.30
C ARG A 4 19.71 -56.17 26.80
N ASP A 5 19.48 -55.15 25.98
CA ASP A 5 20.55 -54.32 25.39
C ASP A 5 20.94 -53.12 26.29
N ALA A 6 20.06 -52.71 27.21
CA ALA A 6 20.35 -51.65 28.17
C ALA A 6 21.31 -52.10 29.29
N ASP A 7 21.22 -53.38 29.71
CA ASP A 7 22.10 -53.97 30.73
C ASP A 7 23.52 -54.28 30.20
N LEU A 8 23.68 -54.49 28.89
CA LEU A 8 25.01 -54.67 28.29
C LEU A 8 25.76 -53.34 28.14
N ALA A 9 25.03 -52.23 27.96
CA ALA A 9 25.62 -50.89 27.82
C ALA A 9 26.11 -50.30 29.15
N SER A 10 25.47 -50.65 30.27
CA SER A 10 25.84 -50.18 31.62
C SER A 10 27.01 -50.96 32.24
N GLY A 11 27.23 -52.22 31.85
CA GLY A 11 28.35 -53.05 32.35
C GLY A 11 29.70 -52.86 31.63
N LEU A 12 29.70 -52.27 30.43
CA LEU A 12 30.90 -51.98 29.63
C LEU A 12 31.90 -51.00 30.29
N PRO A 13 31.51 -49.89 30.94
CA PRO A 13 32.45 -49.01 31.63
C PRO A 13 33.07 -49.66 32.87
N GLU A 14 32.32 -50.47 33.62
CA GLU A 14 32.83 -51.19 34.80
C GLU A 14 33.80 -52.31 34.41
N LEU A 15 33.52 -53.06 33.33
CA LEU A 15 34.45 -54.06 32.78
C LEU A 15 35.74 -53.41 32.25
N ARG A 16 35.67 -52.24 31.62
CA ARG A 16 36.85 -51.49 31.16
C ARG A 16 37.72 -50.97 32.31
N GLN A 17 37.13 -50.66 33.47
CA GLN A 17 37.86 -50.23 34.66
C GLN A 17 38.45 -51.40 35.47
N THR A 18 37.79 -52.56 35.47
CA THR A 18 38.21 -53.73 36.26
C THR A 18 39.22 -54.64 35.57
N LEU A 19 39.20 -54.73 34.23
CA LEU A 19 40.18 -55.49 33.43
C LEU A 19 41.66 -55.13 33.71
N PRO A 20 42.08 -53.85 33.74
CA PRO A 20 43.48 -53.51 34.00
C PRO A 20 43.88 -53.74 35.46
N LEU A 21 42.94 -53.61 36.39
CA LEU A 21 43.18 -53.84 37.82
C LEU A 21 43.35 -55.34 38.10
N ALA A 22 42.53 -56.17 37.46
CA ALA A 22 42.69 -57.62 37.47
C ALA A 22 44.02 -58.04 36.82
N PHE A 23 44.46 -57.39 35.74
CA PHE A 23 45.76 -57.66 35.10
C PHE A 23 46.95 -57.25 35.98
N ALA A 24 46.87 -56.12 36.70
CA ALA A 24 47.90 -55.70 37.65
C ALA A 24 48.01 -56.67 38.83
N VAL A 25 46.87 -57.16 39.35
CA VAL A 25 46.83 -58.18 40.40
C VAL A 25 47.42 -59.51 39.92
N THR A 26 47.08 -59.97 38.72
CA THR A 26 47.60 -61.23 38.19
C THR A 26 49.09 -61.15 37.85
N VAL A 27 49.58 -60.03 37.29
CA VAL A 27 51.01 -59.82 37.02
C VAL A 27 51.81 -59.67 38.33
N GLY A 28 51.28 -58.99 39.33
CA GLY A 28 51.88 -58.91 40.67
C GLY A 28 51.98 -60.28 41.34
N LEU A 29 50.94 -61.11 41.23
CA LEU A 29 50.93 -62.48 41.74
C LEU A 29 51.94 -63.39 41.00
N LEU A 30 52.07 -63.21 39.68
CA LEU A 30 52.95 -64.03 38.84
C LEU A 30 54.43 -63.68 39.04
N LEU A 31 54.75 -62.40 39.29
CA LEU A 31 56.09 -61.96 39.66
C LEU A 31 56.48 -62.40 41.07
N ALA A 32 55.54 -62.44 42.02
CA ALA A 32 55.78 -62.97 43.36
C ALA A 32 56.09 -64.48 43.36
N ALA A 33 55.63 -65.23 42.36
CA ALA A 33 55.84 -66.67 42.25
C ALA A 33 57.20 -67.07 41.63
N ILE A 34 57.89 -66.15 40.94
CA ILE A 34 59.12 -66.45 40.17
C ILE A 34 60.40 -66.17 40.98
N ASP A 35 60.34 -65.37 42.05
CA ASP A 35 61.54 -64.94 42.78
C ASP A 35 61.97 -65.93 43.89
N ARG A 36 62.99 -66.75 43.60
CA ARG A 36 63.70 -67.61 44.57
C ARG A 36 64.66 -66.76 45.42
N GLY A 37 64.16 -66.07 46.43
CA GLY A 37 65.00 -65.39 47.42
C GLY A 37 64.21 -64.65 48.50
N THR A 38 64.42 -65.00 49.77
CA THR A 38 63.65 -64.47 50.94
C THR A 38 63.82 -62.97 51.19
N ALA A 39 64.73 -62.29 50.48
CA ALA A 39 64.93 -60.83 50.56
C ALA A 39 64.43 -60.04 49.32
N GLY A 40 64.08 -60.69 48.21
CA GLY A 40 63.63 -60.02 46.96
C GLY A 40 62.11 -59.87 46.82
N TRP A 41 61.36 -60.77 47.45
CA TRP A 41 59.90 -60.90 47.29
C TRP A 41 59.07 -59.67 47.69
N LEU A 42 59.54 -58.85 48.64
CA LEU A 42 58.83 -57.63 49.06
C LEU A 42 59.13 -56.42 48.17
N GLY A 43 60.31 -56.36 47.53
CA GLY A 43 60.73 -55.22 46.71
C GLY A 43 60.17 -55.26 45.29
N GLY A 44 60.16 -56.44 44.67
CA GLY A 44 59.74 -56.62 43.28
C GLY A 44 58.24 -56.37 43.06
N GLY A 45 57.40 -56.88 43.97
CA GLY A 45 55.94 -56.73 43.87
C GLY A 45 55.48 -55.28 44.07
N VAL A 46 56.09 -54.55 45.01
CA VAL A 46 55.78 -53.13 45.26
C VAL A 46 56.18 -52.26 44.07
N ALA A 47 57.37 -52.49 43.50
CA ALA A 47 57.82 -51.76 42.31
C ALA A 47 56.91 -52.00 41.10
N ALA A 48 56.48 -53.25 40.88
CA ALA A 48 55.54 -53.60 39.81
C ALA A 48 54.16 -52.96 40.01
N GLY A 49 53.65 -52.93 41.25
CA GLY A 49 52.39 -52.26 41.59
C GLY A 49 52.44 -50.76 41.35
N ILE A 50 53.53 -50.08 41.76
CA ILE A 50 53.73 -48.65 41.51
C ILE A 50 53.81 -48.36 40.01
N ALA A 51 54.56 -49.16 39.25
CA ALA A 51 54.65 -49.02 37.80
C ALA A 51 53.27 -49.16 37.12
N ALA A 52 52.46 -50.13 37.55
CA ALA A 52 51.09 -50.30 37.06
C ALA A 52 50.20 -49.10 37.40
N CYS A 53 50.30 -48.54 38.62
CA CYS A 53 49.58 -47.33 39.00
C CYS A 53 50.00 -46.10 38.16
N VAL A 54 51.30 -45.92 37.89
CA VAL A 54 51.80 -44.82 37.05
C VAL A 54 51.30 -44.94 35.62
N VAL A 55 51.35 -46.13 35.03
CA VAL A 55 50.83 -46.39 33.68
C VAL A 55 49.32 -46.18 33.63
N TYR A 56 48.58 -46.58 34.67
CA TYR A 56 47.15 -46.33 34.78
C TYR A 56 46.84 -44.84 34.84
N VAL A 57 47.46 -44.09 35.75
CA VAL A 57 47.24 -42.64 35.88
C VAL A 57 47.61 -41.91 34.59
N TRP A 58 48.71 -42.31 33.94
CA TRP A 58 49.12 -41.72 32.67
C TRP A 58 48.14 -42.01 31.53
N SER A 59 47.68 -43.26 31.42
CA SER A 59 46.69 -43.65 30.40
C SER A 59 45.34 -42.98 30.64
N ALA A 60 44.84 -42.94 31.88
CA ALA A 60 43.63 -42.24 32.29
C ALA A 60 43.72 -40.73 32.01
N ARG A 61 44.86 -40.11 32.32
CA ARG A 61 45.12 -38.70 31.97
C ARG A 61 45.11 -38.48 30.46
N ARG A 62 45.71 -39.39 29.69
CA ARG A 62 45.73 -39.28 28.22
C ARG A 62 44.35 -39.43 27.61
N THR A 63 43.50 -40.31 28.14
CA THR A 63 42.10 -40.43 27.70
C THR A 63 41.27 -39.21 28.06
N LEU A 64 41.44 -38.65 29.27
CA LEU A 64 40.75 -37.43 29.70
C LEU A 64 41.15 -36.22 28.85
N LEU A 65 42.45 -36.09 28.54
CA LEU A 65 42.94 -35.05 27.65
C LEU A 65 42.36 -35.22 26.24
N ARG A 66 42.32 -36.44 25.69
CA ARG A 66 41.70 -36.69 24.38
C ARG A 66 40.23 -36.35 24.37
N SER A 67 39.44 -36.77 25.37
CA SER A 67 38.03 -36.43 25.45
C SER A 67 37.79 -34.93 25.61
N ALA A 68 38.67 -34.22 26.33
CA ALA A 68 38.61 -32.76 26.44
C ALA A 68 38.92 -32.09 25.09
N HIS A 69 39.95 -32.54 24.36
CA HIS A 69 40.26 -32.01 23.03
C HIS A 69 39.15 -32.30 22.02
N GLU A 70 38.55 -33.49 22.06
CA GLU A 70 37.40 -33.84 21.21
C GLU A 70 36.17 -32.99 21.55
N ALA A 71 35.92 -32.71 22.83
CA ALA A 71 34.84 -31.82 23.25
C ALA A 71 35.09 -30.37 22.79
N HIS A 72 36.31 -29.86 22.94
CA HIS A 72 36.68 -28.53 22.43
C HIS A 72 36.60 -28.44 20.91
N ALA A 73 37.05 -29.46 20.18
CA ALA A 73 36.96 -29.50 18.73
C ALA A 73 35.51 -29.49 18.24
N LYS A 74 34.61 -30.24 18.91
CA LYS A 74 33.17 -30.22 18.62
C LYS A 74 32.53 -28.86 18.88
N GLU A 75 32.91 -28.21 19.98
CA GLU A 75 32.40 -26.88 20.30
C GLU A 75 32.87 -25.84 19.27
N LEU A 76 34.14 -25.86 18.88
CA LEU A 76 34.67 -25.00 17.82
C LEU A 76 33.96 -25.25 16.48
N GLN A 77 33.74 -26.51 16.12
CA GLN A 77 33.01 -26.85 14.90
C GLN A 77 31.58 -26.29 14.93
N LYS A 78 30.87 -26.43 16.05
CA LYS A 78 29.52 -25.89 16.21
C LYS A 78 29.51 -24.36 16.10
N GLN A 79 30.51 -23.67 16.65
CA GLN A 79 30.65 -22.22 16.54
C GLN A 79 30.94 -21.77 15.10
N VAL A 80 31.74 -22.54 14.35
CA VAL A 80 31.99 -22.29 12.93
C VAL A 80 30.71 -22.49 12.11
N GLU A 81 29.98 -23.59 12.34
CA GLU A 81 28.70 -23.85 11.67
C GLU A 81 27.65 -22.76 11.96
N ASP A 82 27.58 -22.29 13.21
CA ASP A 82 26.71 -21.15 13.58
C ASP A 82 27.15 -19.85 12.88
N ALA A 83 28.45 -19.56 12.86
CA ALA A 83 28.99 -18.40 12.16
C ALA A 83 28.69 -18.43 10.66
N ASP A 84 28.89 -19.58 10.00
CA ASP A 84 28.59 -19.77 8.58
C ASP A 84 27.09 -19.58 8.30
N SER A 85 26.22 -20.13 9.16
CA SER A 85 24.77 -19.95 9.02
C SER A 85 24.34 -18.48 9.13
N ARG A 86 24.98 -17.72 10.03
CA ARG A 86 24.71 -16.28 10.19
C ARG A 86 25.20 -15.48 8.98
N VAL A 87 26.36 -15.82 8.41
CA VAL A 87 26.86 -15.20 7.19
C VAL A 87 25.91 -15.47 6.03
N GLU A 88 25.42 -16.70 5.87
CA GLU A 88 24.46 -17.04 4.82
C GLU A 88 23.16 -16.22 4.92
N LEU A 89 22.63 -16.05 6.15
CA LEU A 89 21.46 -15.22 6.39
C LEU A 89 21.71 -13.76 6.02
N VAL A 90 22.87 -13.22 6.37
CA VAL A 90 23.25 -11.83 6.03
C VAL A 90 23.38 -11.66 4.52
N VAL A 91 23.99 -12.62 3.81
CA VAL A 91 24.08 -12.59 2.34
C VAL A 91 22.69 -12.56 1.72
N LYS A 92 21.77 -13.42 2.17
CA LYS A 92 20.37 -13.42 1.70
C LYS A 92 19.65 -12.09 1.98
N GLN A 93 19.90 -11.47 3.13
CA GLN A 93 19.34 -10.15 3.44
C GLN A 93 19.88 -9.07 2.49
N PHE A 94 21.18 -9.10 2.18
CA PHE A 94 21.76 -8.17 1.21
C PHE A 94 21.22 -8.38 -0.20
N GLU A 95 21.05 -9.63 -0.64
CA GLU A 95 20.42 -9.94 -1.93
C GLU A 95 19.00 -9.37 -2.02
N TRP A 96 18.21 -9.53 -0.95
CA TRP A 96 16.86 -8.97 -0.90
C TRP A 96 16.88 -7.43 -0.92
N ALA A 97 17.75 -6.81 -0.13
CA ALA A 97 17.88 -5.35 -0.10
C ALA A 97 18.31 -4.77 -1.45
N VAL A 98 19.25 -5.42 -2.15
CA VAL A 98 19.68 -5.01 -3.49
C VAL A 98 18.53 -5.20 -4.51
N GLY A 99 17.80 -6.30 -4.41
CA GLY A 99 16.59 -6.54 -5.21
C GLY A 99 15.54 -5.44 -5.02
N ASP A 100 15.33 -5.02 -3.78
CA ASP A 100 14.40 -3.95 -3.43
C ASP A 100 14.84 -2.58 -3.96
N VAL A 101 16.13 -2.23 -3.83
CA VAL A 101 16.67 -0.99 -4.42
C VAL A 101 16.51 -1.00 -5.94
N ALA A 102 16.78 -2.13 -6.60
CA ALA A 102 16.58 -2.25 -8.05
C ALA A 102 15.10 -2.11 -8.44
N LYS A 103 14.18 -2.64 -7.62
CA LYS A 103 12.73 -2.49 -7.83
C LYS A 103 12.29 -1.04 -7.65
N LEU A 104 12.72 -0.37 -6.58
CA LEU A 104 12.43 1.04 -6.32
C LEU A 104 12.95 1.93 -7.45
N ARG A 105 14.15 1.67 -7.97
CA ARG A 105 14.70 2.41 -9.11
C ARG A 105 13.83 2.27 -10.35
N ARG A 106 13.39 1.05 -10.68
CA ARG A 106 12.46 0.84 -11.82
C ARG A 106 11.12 1.57 -11.62
N GLN A 107 10.60 1.58 -10.40
CA GLN A 107 9.36 2.31 -10.09
C GLN A 107 9.54 3.82 -10.22
N LEU A 108 10.69 4.36 -9.82
CA LEU A 108 11.05 5.76 -10.01
C LEU A 108 11.17 6.11 -11.50
N ASP A 109 11.84 5.28 -12.30
CA ASP A 109 11.98 5.51 -13.74
C ASP A 109 10.60 5.50 -14.43
N GLN A 110 9.69 4.62 -14.00
CA GLN A 110 8.31 4.57 -14.50
C GLN A 110 7.49 5.80 -14.10
N SER A 111 7.62 6.28 -12.86
CA SER A 111 6.90 7.47 -12.42
C SER A 111 7.44 8.74 -13.07
N GLU A 112 8.74 8.83 -13.32
CA GLU A 112 9.31 9.94 -14.09
C GLU A 112 8.79 9.96 -15.52
N ALA A 113 8.72 8.79 -16.18
CA ALA A 113 8.16 8.68 -17.52
C ALA A 113 6.68 9.10 -17.58
N THR A 114 5.88 8.74 -16.57
CA THR A 114 4.45 9.12 -16.53
C THR A 114 4.29 10.62 -16.29
N VAL A 115 5.11 11.22 -15.42
CA VAL A 115 5.13 12.68 -15.20
C VAL A 115 5.47 13.40 -16.49
N ARG A 116 6.51 12.98 -17.22
CA ARG A 116 6.87 13.58 -18.52
C ARG A 116 5.70 13.54 -19.51
N LEU A 117 5.05 12.39 -19.66
CA LEU A 117 3.89 12.25 -20.54
C LEU A 117 2.70 13.12 -20.10
N LEU A 118 2.46 13.26 -18.80
CA LEU A 118 1.41 14.15 -18.29
C LEU A 118 1.74 15.62 -18.53
N THR A 119 3.00 16.02 -18.39
CA THR A 119 3.43 17.40 -18.68
C THR A 119 3.28 17.76 -20.15
N GLU A 120 3.58 16.83 -21.06
CA GLU A 120 3.35 17.02 -22.50
C GLU A 120 1.86 17.17 -22.82
N ARG A 121 1.02 16.27 -22.28
CA ARG A 121 -0.45 16.38 -22.41
C ARG A 121 -1.00 17.67 -21.82
N SER A 122 -0.43 18.16 -20.72
CA SER A 122 -0.82 19.44 -20.11
C SER A 122 -0.53 20.60 -21.05
N ARG A 123 0.67 20.63 -21.66
CA ARG A 123 1.04 21.65 -22.65
C ARG A 123 0.11 21.61 -23.85
N GLU A 124 -0.23 20.43 -24.38
CA GLU A 124 -1.19 20.33 -25.48
C GLU A 124 -2.58 20.88 -25.11
N ARG A 125 -3.07 20.57 -23.90
CA ARG A 125 -4.35 21.09 -23.41
C ARG A 125 -4.34 22.61 -23.28
N GLU A 126 -3.24 23.17 -22.80
CA GLU A 126 -3.04 24.62 -22.70
C GLU A 126 -3.09 25.28 -24.08
N HIS A 127 -2.39 24.74 -25.07
CA HIS A 127 -2.43 25.25 -26.45
C HIS A 127 -3.84 25.19 -27.05
N ARG A 128 -4.58 24.09 -26.82
CA ARG A 128 -5.99 23.98 -27.26
C ARG A 128 -6.87 25.01 -26.54
N SER A 129 -6.66 25.22 -25.25
CA SER A 129 -7.40 26.22 -24.47
C SER A 129 -7.16 27.64 -25.02
N GLU A 130 -5.91 28.01 -25.28
CA GLU A 130 -5.58 29.30 -25.90
C GLU A 130 -6.20 29.48 -27.29
N GLN A 131 -6.28 28.41 -28.09
CA GLN A 131 -6.95 28.45 -29.39
C GLN A 131 -8.45 28.70 -29.23
N LEU A 132 -9.11 28.02 -28.28
CA LEU A 132 -10.53 28.22 -27.98
C LEU A 132 -10.80 29.65 -27.48
N VAL A 133 -9.95 30.18 -26.59
CA VAL A 133 -10.07 31.57 -26.11
C VAL A 133 -9.94 32.58 -27.27
N ARG A 134 -9.01 32.34 -28.21
CA ARG A 134 -8.87 33.14 -29.43
C ARG A 134 -10.09 33.04 -30.36
N GLN A 135 -10.71 31.87 -30.46
CA GLN A 135 -11.94 31.70 -31.25
C GLN A 135 -13.13 32.42 -30.59
N ILE A 136 -13.30 32.29 -29.28
CA ILE A 136 -14.37 32.95 -28.52
C ILE A 136 -14.25 34.47 -28.62
N SER A 137 -13.04 35.03 -28.48
CA SER A 137 -12.81 36.46 -28.64
C SER A 137 -13.18 36.97 -30.03
N ARG A 138 -12.77 36.26 -31.10
CA ARG A 138 -13.17 36.60 -32.48
C ARG A 138 -14.68 36.49 -32.70
N LEU A 139 -15.35 35.50 -32.12
CA LEU A 139 -16.80 35.35 -32.22
C LEU A 139 -17.52 36.49 -31.48
N ARG A 140 -17.03 36.89 -30.30
CA ARG A 140 -17.56 38.05 -29.56
C ARG A 140 -17.40 39.34 -30.36
N GLU A 141 -16.26 39.54 -31.01
CA GLU A 141 -16.02 40.70 -31.87
C GLU A 141 -17.00 40.73 -33.05
N ARG A 142 -17.19 39.61 -33.76
CA ARG A 142 -18.18 39.49 -34.83
C ARG A 142 -19.61 39.72 -34.35
N LEU A 143 -19.97 39.21 -33.17
CA LEU A 143 -21.30 39.45 -32.58
C LEU A 143 -21.50 40.93 -32.24
N ALA A 144 -20.46 41.60 -31.74
CA ALA A 144 -20.49 43.04 -31.48
C ALA A 144 -20.63 43.85 -32.78
N GLU A 145 -19.91 43.48 -33.85
CA GLU A 145 -20.05 44.08 -35.19
C GLU A 145 -21.46 43.89 -35.75
N ILE A 146 -22.03 42.68 -35.65
CA ILE A 146 -23.41 42.38 -36.09
C ILE A 146 -24.42 43.19 -35.26
N ALA A 147 -24.24 43.27 -33.94
CA ALA A 147 -25.10 44.07 -33.07
C ALA A 147 -25.02 45.57 -33.41
N MET A 148 -23.82 46.09 -33.68
CA MET A 148 -23.64 47.47 -34.14
C MET A 148 -24.28 47.70 -35.52
N ALA A 149 -24.10 46.81 -36.49
CA ALA A 149 -24.73 46.88 -37.81
C ALA A 149 -26.27 46.79 -37.72
N ALA A 150 -26.79 45.93 -36.86
CA ALA A 150 -28.22 45.83 -36.57
C ALA A 150 -28.77 47.09 -35.88
N SER A 151 -27.98 47.73 -35.01
CA SER A 151 -28.36 49.01 -34.38
C SER A 151 -28.41 50.18 -35.37
N LEU A 152 -27.63 50.13 -36.46
CA LEU A 152 -27.61 51.15 -37.53
C LEU A 152 -28.74 50.96 -38.55
N THR A 153 -29.30 49.76 -38.66
CA THR A 153 -30.36 49.40 -39.63
C THR A 153 -31.73 49.17 -39.00
N GLY A 154 -31.81 49.02 -37.68
CA GLY A 154 -33.02 48.67 -36.95
C GLY A 154 -33.54 49.81 -36.07
N THR A 155 -34.69 50.35 -36.46
CA THR A 155 -35.59 51.16 -35.62
C THR A 155 -35.71 50.55 -34.22
N GLY A 156 -35.44 51.36 -33.19
CA GLY A 156 -35.45 50.95 -31.79
C GLY A 156 -36.74 50.24 -31.39
N LYS A 157 -36.71 48.91 -31.39
CA LYS A 157 -37.73 48.11 -30.75
C LYS A 157 -37.37 48.06 -29.27
N LYS A 158 -37.92 49.03 -28.52
CA LYS A 158 -38.01 48.97 -27.05
C LYS A 158 -38.44 47.55 -26.68
N SER A 159 -37.63 46.88 -25.87
CA SER A 159 -38.00 45.67 -25.17
C SER A 159 -39.30 45.96 -24.41
N SER A 160 -40.42 45.51 -24.95
CA SER A 160 -41.66 45.42 -24.19
C SER A 160 -41.45 44.44 -23.03
N PRO A 161 -42.02 44.68 -21.84
CA PRO A 161 -42.07 43.68 -20.79
C PRO A 161 -42.80 42.45 -21.36
N ARG A 162 -42.08 41.34 -21.55
CA ARG A 162 -42.61 40.13 -22.20
C ARG A 162 -43.53 39.42 -21.18
N PRO A 163 -44.79 39.12 -21.51
CA PRO A 163 -45.69 38.43 -20.58
C PRO A 163 -45.24 36.99 -20.34
N HIS A 164 -45.20 36.60 -19.06
CA HIS A 164 -44.93 35.25 -18.55
C HIS A 164 -45.93 34.22 -19.08
N LEU A 165 -45.58 33.40 -20.08
CA LEU A 165 -46.40 32.23 -20.44
C LEU A 165 -45.62 30.97 -20.86
N ASP A 166 -44.29 30.99 -20.94
CA ASP A 166 -43.51 29.85 -21.46
C ASP A 166 -42.33 29.50 -20.53
N ALA A 167 -42.66 29.01 -19.32
CA ALA A 167 -41.68 28.61 -18.33
C ALA A 167 -41.50 27.10 -18.33
N ILE A 168 -40.25 26.64 -18.23
CA ILE A 168 -39.91 25.21 -18.23
C ILE A 168 -39.96 24.70 -16.79
N TYR A 169 -40.65 23.58 -16.59
CA TYR A 169 -40.81 22.98 -15.27
C TYR A 169 -39.68 22.00 -15.00
N PHE A 170 -38.97 22.23 -13.91
CA PHE A 170 -37.93 21.37 -13.41
C PHE A 170 -38.29 20.87 -12.03
N THR A 171 -37.97 19.62 -11.77
CA THR A 171 -37.87 19.07 -10.43
C THR A 171 -36.46 19.25 -9.90
N TRP A 172 -36.31 19.66 -8.64
CA TRP A 172 -34.99 19.83 -8.04
C TRP A 172 -34.75 18.86 -6.88
N GLY A 173 -33.48 18.55 -6.65
CA GLY A 173 -32.98 17.81 -5.50
C GLY A 173 -31.58 18.29 -5.13
N LEU A 174 -31.21 18.13 -3.86
CA LEU A 174 -29.89 18.47 -3.36
C LEU A 174 -29.05 17.20 -3.21
N HIS A 175 -27.82 17.22 -3.69
CA HIS A 175 -26.85 16.15 -3.44
C HIS A 175 -25.67 16.71 -2.63
N LEU A 176 -25.46 16.16 -1.44
CA LEU A 176 -24.38 16.56 -0.53
C LEU A 176 -23.20 15.61 -0.70
N ASP A 177 -22.13 16.07 -1.37
CA ASP A 177 -20.86 15.35 -1.49
C ASP A 177 -19.81 16.01 -0.59
N GLY A 178 -19.86 15.66 0.70
CA GLY A 178 -18.98 16.22 1.74
C GLY A 178 -19.19 17.73 1.92
N PRO A 179 -18.16 18.59 1.71
CA PRO A 179 -18.29 20.04 1.87
C PRO A 179 -18.95 20.73 0.65
N ARG A 180 -19.29 19.99 -0.41
CA ARG A 180 -19.89 20.55 -1.63
C ARG A 180 -21.35 20.15 -1.74
N ALA A 181 -22.21 21.15 -1.90
CA ALA A 181 -23.60 20.95 -2.27
C ALA A 181 -23.74 21.07 -3.78
N ARG A 182 -24.43 20.11 -4.39
CA ARG A 182 -24.72 20.10 -5.82
C ARG A 182 -26.23 20.11 -6.01
N LEU A 183 -26.72 21.02 -6.85
CA LEU A 183 -28.12 21.08 -7.20
C LEU A 183 -28.35 20.23 -8.45
N GLU A 184 -29.22 19.24 -8.31
CA GLU A 184 -29.70 18.38 -9.39
C GLU A 184 -31.04 18.91 -9.87
N LEU A 185 -31.11 19.22 -11.16
CA LEU A 185 -32.32 19.67 -11.82
C LEU A 185 -32.72 18.64 -12.87
N GLN A 186 -33.95 18.16 -12.81
CA GLN A 186 -34.50 17.17 -13.72
C GLN A 186 -35.71 17.74 -14.46
N THR A 187 -35.80 17.48 -15.76
CA THR A 187 -36.98 17.83 -16.57
C THR A 187 -37.31 16.69 -17.53
N ALA A 188 -38.59 16.52 -17.82
CA ALA A 188 -39.03 15.60 -18.86
C ALA A 188 -38.68 16.16 -20.25
N THR A 189 -38.33 15.27 -21.19
CA THR A 189 -38.14 15.60 -22.61
C THR A 189 -39.49 15.75 -23.32
N ASN A 190 -40.38 16.59 -22.81
CA ASN A 190 -41.70 16.81 -23.40
C ASN A 190 -41.65 18.03 -24.33
N GLY A 191 -41.07 17.84 -25.53
CA GLY A 191 -41.09 18.81 -26.63
C GLY A 191 -39.99 19.88 -26.58
N GLU A 192 -39.60 20.35 -25.40
CA GLU A 192 -38.47 21.27 -25.23
C GLU A 192 -37.25 20.49 -24.73
N SER A 193 -36.12 20.62 -25.42
CA SER A 193 -34.86 19.93 -25.08
C SER A 193 -33.84 20.95 -24.56
N PRO A 194 -33.91 21.35 -23.28
CA PRO A 194 -32.95 22.28 -22.73
C PRO A 194 -31.53 21.71 -22.81
N ALA A 195 -30.58 22.55 -23.24
CA ALA A 195 -29.19 22.16 -23.38
C ALA A 195 -28.37 22.47 -22.12
N ARG A 196 -28.73 23.55 -21.41
CA ARG A 196 -28.07 24.06 -20.20
C ARG A 196 -29.04 24.83 -19.32
N VAL A 197 -28.69 24.95 -18.05
CA VAL A 197 -29.36 25.81 -17.07
C VAL A 197 -28.35 26.82 -16.52
N ARG A 198 -28.80 28.05 -16.25
CA ARG A 198 -28.02 29.07 -15.57
C ARG A 198 -28.80 29.66 -14.40
N VAL A 199 -28.06 30.16 -13.43
CA VAL A 199 -28.56 30.91 -12.29
C VAL A 199 -28.02 32.33 -12.41
N MET A 200 -28.92 33.29 -12.31
CA MET A 200 -28.62 34.71 -12.28
C MET A 200 -29.01 35.30 -10.93
N ASP A 201 -28.16 36.16 -10.40
CA ASP A 201 -28.44 36.99 -9.24
C ASP A 201 -29.45 38.10 -9.59
N ARG A 202 -29.98 38.78 -8.58
CA ARG A 202 -30.91 39.92 -8.68
C ARG A 202 -30.39 41.04 -9.58
N ASP A 203 -29.09 41.24 -9.62
CA ASP A 203 -28.42 42.24 -10.48
C ASP A 203 -28.24 41.76 -11.94
N GLY A 204 -28.71 40.55 -12.27
CA GLY A 204 -28.60 39.94 -13.59
C GLY A 204 -27.22 39.36 -13.90
N GLN A 205 -26.37 39.18 -12.90
CA GLN A 205 -25.07 38.52 -13.06
C GLN A 205 -25.22 37.00 -13.02
N ILE A 206 -24.53 36.29 -13.92
CA ILE A 206 -24.55 34.82 -13.94
C ILE A 206 -23.64 34.29 -12.82
N VAL A 207 -24.22 33.64 -11.83
CA VAL A 207 -23.52 33.12 -10.64
C VAL A 207 -23.24 31.62 -10.71
N ALA A 208 -24.05 30.87 -11.47
CA ALA A 208 -23.81 29.46 -11.72
C ALA A 208 -24.33 29.05 -13.11
N VAL A 209 -23.67 28.06 -13.73
CA VAL A 209 -24.09 27.45 -14.99
C VAL A 209 -23.93 25.94 -14.89
N SER A 210 -24.91 25.20 -15.36
CA SER A 210 -24.86 23.74 -15.38
C SER A 210 -23.84 23.19 -16.37
N GLY A 211 -23.46 21.94 -16.13
CA GLY A 211 -22.89 21.09 -17.18
C GLY A 211 -23.85 20.86 -18.35
N VAL A 212 -23.40 20.05 -19.31
CA VAL A 212 -24.26 19.57 -20.40
C VAL A 212 -25.31 18.62 -19.83
N ALA A 213 -26.54 18.69 -20.35
CA ALA A 213 -27.62 17.77 -19.97
C ALA A 213 -27.19 16.30 -20.10
N VAL A 214 -27.47 15.50 -19.07
CA VAL A 214 -27.31 14.04 -19.09
C VAL A 214 -28.68 13.42 -19.28
N VAL A 215 -28.80 12.51 -20.26
CA VAL A 215 -30.05 11.78 -20.49
C VAL A 215 -30.10 10.59 -19.54
N LEU A 216 -31.11 10.55 -18.67
CA LEU A 216 -31.39 9.45 -17.76
C LEU A 216 -32.09 8.28 -18.47
N LEU A 217 -32.11 7.11 -17.84
CA LEU A 217 -32.74 5.89 -18.38
C LEU A 217 -34.25 6.01 -18.60
N ASP A 218 -34.90 6.87 -17.83
CA ASP A 218 -36.33 7.20 -17.92
C ASP A 218 -36.63 8.23 -19.03
N GLY A 219 -35.61 8.70 -19.75
CA GLY A 219 -35.71 9.71 -20.79
C GLY A 219 -35.68 11.15 -20.26
N ASN A 220 -35.60 11.36 -18.95
CA ASN A 220 -35.49 12.71 -18.38
C ASN A 220 -34.09 13.30 -18.63
N LEU A 221 -34.01 14.63 -18.66
CA LEU A 221 -32.73 15.35 -18.70
C LEU A 221 -32.36 15.77 -17.29
N GLU A 222 -31.12 15.44 -16.91
CA GLU A 222 -30.51 15.82 -15.65
C GLU A 222 -29.45 16.90 -15.88
N PHE A 223 -29.48 17.92 -15.03
CA PHE A 223 -28.51 19.00 -15.00
C PHE A 223 -27.94 19.11 -13.60
N GLN A 224 -26.63 19.26 -13.54
CA GLN A 224 -25.91 19.42 -12.30
C GLN A 224 -25.17 20.76 -12.32
N LEU A 225 -25.34 21.53 -11.24
CA LEU A 225 -24.61 22.77 -11.00
C LEU A 225 -24.23 22.91 -9.51
N GLU A 226 -23.18 23.67 -9.25
CA GLU A 226 -22.82 24.12 -7.90
C GLU A 226 -23.47 25.49 -7.67
N PRO A 227 -24.59 25.57 -6.92
CA PRO A 227 -25.26 26.85 -6.66
C PRO A 227 -24.55 27.66 -5.56
N PRO A 228 -24.78 28.99 -5.49
CA PRO A 228 -24.47 29.77 -4.30
C PRO A 228 -25.15 29.22 -3.05
N LEU A 229 -24.52 29.39 -1.88
CA LEU A 229 -25.07 28.90 -0.61
C LEU A 229 -26.41 29.55 -0.24
N ASP A 230 -26.57 30.83 -0.56
CA ASP A 230 -27.79 31.58 -0.27
C ASP A 230 -28.98 31.02 -1.07
N LEU A 231 -28.76 30.64 -2.34
CA LEU A 231 -29.77 29.96 -3.15
C LEU A 231 -30.22 28.62 -2.56
N ILE A 232 -29.29 27.85 -1.98
CA ILE A 232 -29.65 26.58 -1.32
C ILE A 232 -30.54 26.84 -0.10
N ALA A 233 -30.18 27.84 0.71
CA ALA A 233 -30.96 28.20 1.89
C ALA A 233 -32.38 28.65 1.52
N ASP A 234 -32.53 29.49 0.47
CA ASP A 234 -33.83 29.95 -0.01
C ASP A 234 -34.70 28.81 -0.54
N LEU A 235 -34.09 27.84 -1.25
CA LEU A 235 -34.77 26.65 -1.75
C LEU A 235 -35.21 25.71 -0.61
N ASP A 236 -34.37 25.53 0.41
CA ASP A 236 -34.68 24.69 1.58
C ASP A 236 -35.78 25.28 2.47
N ASP A 237 -35.80 26.61 2.64
CA ASP A 237 -36.78 27.34 3.45
C ASP A 237 -38.07 27.65 2.68
N GLY A 238 -38.11 27.38 1.37
CA GLY A 238 -39.27 27.64 0.50
C GLY A 238 -39.60 29.13 0.36
N GLN A 239 -38.60 30.00 0.49
CA GLN A 239 -38.76 31.45 0.37
C GLN A 239 -38.80 31.90 -1.10
N GLU A 240 -39.18 33.15 -1.31
CA GLU A 240 -39.11 33.76 -2.64
C GLU A 240 -37.63 33.87 -3.05
N LEU A 241 -37.30 33.29 -4.20
CA LEU A 241 -35.93 33.22 -4.68
C LEU A 241 -35.47 34.60 -5.16
N ASP A 242 -34.41 35.13 -4.56
CA ASP A 242 -33.72 36.32 -5.07
C ASP A 242 -32.97 36.06 -6.39
N TYR A 243 -32.87 34.79 -6.78
CA TYR A 243 -32.21 34.33 -8.00
C TYR A 243 -33.19 33.98 -9.12
N ALA A 244 -32.84 34.34 -10.35
CA ALA A 244 -33.53 33.91 -11.55
C ALA A 244 -32.85 32.66 -12.14
N ILE A 245 -33.62 31.61 -12.37
CA ILE A 245 -33.15 30.37 -12.99
C ILE A 245 -33.71 30.29 -14.41
N GLU A 246 -32.84 30.04 -15.39
CA GLU A 246 -33.21 29.98 -16.80
C GLU A 246 -32.57 28.77 -17.48
N ALA A 247 -33.28 28.22 -18.47
CA ALA A 247 -32.84 27.09 -19.27
C ALA A 247 -32.71 27.51 -20.74
N LEU A 248 -31.67 27.00 -21.41
CA LEU A 248 -31.38 27.29 -22.81
C LEU A 248 -32.12 26.30 -23.71
N VAL A 249 -33.09 26.77 -24.47
CA VAL A 249 -33.86 26.00 -25.47
C VAL A 249 -33.81 26.72 -26.81
N ASP A 250 -33.36 26.05 -27.87
CA ASP A 250 -33.31 26.60 -29.24
C ASP A 250 -32.68 28.00 -29.32
N ASP A 251 -31.56 28.19 -28.62
CA ASP A 251 -30.80 29.45 -28.47
C ASP A 251 -31.51 30.59 -27.69
N GLU A 252 -32.69 30.34 -27.11
CA GLU A 252 -33.37 31.26 -26.21
C GLU A 252 -33.29 30.82 -24.75
N TRP A 253 -33.04 31.76 -23.84
CA TRP A 253 -33.11 31.53 -22.40
C TRP A 253 -34.56 31.70 -21.93
N LYS A 254 -35.16 30.60 -21.47
CA LYS A 254 -36.52 30.57 -20.93
C LYS A 254 -36.49 30.47 -19.40
N PRO A 255 -37.42 31.12 -18.68
CA PRO A 255 -37.49 31.04 -17.23
C PRO A 255 -37.82 29.62 -16.77
N VAL A 256 -37.24 29.20 -15.66
CA VAL A 256 -37.47 27.89 -15.05
C VAL A 256 -38.37 28.02 -13.83
N ARG A 257 -39.31 27.08 -13.68
CA ARG A 257 -40.10 26.90 -12.46
C ARG A 257 -39.67 25.61 -11.79
N LEU A 258 -39.32 25.71 -10.51
CA LEU A 258 -38.86 24.60 -9.71
C LEU A 258 -40.00 23.98 -8.91
N SER A 259 -40.04 22.65 -8.90
CA SER A 259 -40.85 21.84 -7.99
C SER A 259 -39.92 21.01 -7.11
N ASP A 260 -40.12 21.08 -5.79
CA ASP A 260 -39.35 20.26 -4.85
C ASP A 260 -39.76 18.78 -4.96
N THR A 261 -38.78 17.89 -5.01
CA THR A 261 -38.99 16.42 -4.99
C THR A 261 -38.78 15.80 -3.62
N GLY A 262 -38.26 16.57 -2.65
CA GLY A 262 -37.87 16.09 -1.33
C GLY A 262 -36.61 15.20 -1.33
N ARG A 263 -35.89 15.11 -2.46
CA ARG A 263 -34.62 14.37 -2.56
C ARG A 263 -33.48 15.24 -2.00
N ARG A 264 -32.85 14.77 -0.93
CA ARG A 264 -31.71 15.37 -0.22
C ARG A 264 -30.68 14.31 0.09
#